data_AF-A0A1R0WJ34-F1
#
_entry.id   AF-A0A1R0WJ34-F1
#
_cell.length_a   1.000
_cell.length_b   1.000
_cell.length_c   1.000
_cell.angle_alpha   90.00
_cell.angle_beta   90.00
_cell.angle_gamma   90.00
#
_symmetry.space_group_name_H-M   'P 1'
#
loop_
_entity.id
_entity.type
_entity.pdbx_description
1 polymer ?
#
loop_
_entity_poly.entity_id
_entity_poly.type
_entity_poly.pdbx_seq_one_letter_code
_entity_poly.pdbx_strand_id
1 'polypeptide(L)'
;MKKLSLLISLLALSVMLAACQDAKEGETANHNAAETEETGVQETDVQETDVQESGTITIEGLGDHYHTGDTIELSAVLSENVDYDHWHWYIKESDQTEWEAASGQEGDTFTGEATTDGLEIKATLYDGNHEVYAESEPVTIVIDDHHGHDEESKNINAGIFEDEQVKDRELSDWEGDWQSVYPYLLAGDLDEVFEHKAEEGDMTAEEYKEYYTTGYETDVERIIIENGNVTFFRDGKESSGDYEYDGYEILTYEAGNRGVRFIYKLVDENADMPQYIQFSDHLIFPTDSHHYHLYWGDDREALLEEVTNWPTYYPSDLDAEDIVRDQLAH
;
A
#
# COMPACT_ATOMS: atom_id res chain seq x y z
N MET A 1 58.67 30.08 18.53
CA MET A 1 58.41 29.65 19.92
C MET A 1 57.58 28.38 19.83
N LYS A 2 58.25 27.21 19.93
CA LYS A 2 58.04 26.11 20.91
C LYS A 2 56.63 25.49 20.85
N LYS A 3 56.44 24.29 20.25
CA LYS A 3 56.74 22.89 20.72
C LYS A 3 55.62 22.38 21.67
N LEU A 4 55.14 21.13 21.73
CA LEU A 4 55.46 19.77 21.22
C LEU A 4 54.39 18.84 21.89
N SER A 5 53.59 18.03 21.19
CA SER A 5 53.68 16.56 20.97
C SER A 5 53.69 15.58 22.18
N LEU A 6 53.01 14.43 21.98
CA LEU A 6 53.11 13.08 22.62
C LEU A 6 52.39 12.88 23.99
N LEU A 7 51.72 11.75 24.33
CA LEU A 7 52.07 10.33 24.17
C LEU A 7 50.88 9.34 24.40
N ILE A 8 51.03 8.17 23.76
CA ILE A 8 50.36 6.86 23.91
C ILE A 8 50.75 6.17 25.25
N SER A 9 49.89 5.35 25.87
CA SER A 9 50.32 4.04 26.45
C SER A 9 49.17 3.07 26.77
N LEU A 10 49.33 1.88 26.20
CA LEU A 10 48.78 0.57 26.54
C LEU A 10 49.28 0.09 27.92
N LEU A 11 48.51 -0.70 28.68
CA LEU A 11 49.07 -1.66 29.64
C LEU A 11 48.11 -2.83 29.92
N ALA A 12 48.56 -4.03 29.56
CA ALA A 12 48.02 -5.32 30.01
C ALA A 12 48.72 -5.75 31.31
N LEU A 13 48.04 -6.50 32.18
CA LEU A 13 48.71 -7.29 33.22
C LEU A 13 47.93 -8.58 33.55
N SER A 14 48.55 -9.70 33.17
CA SER A 14 48.25 -11.06 33.61
C SER A 14 49.22 -11.47 34.73
N VAL A 15 48.74 -12.14 35.79
CA VAL A 15 49.56 -12.99 36.68
C VAL A 15 48.72 -14.19 37.16
N MET A 16 49.42 -15.33 37.31
CA MET A 16 48.99 -16.73 37.37
C MET A 16 48.74 -17.33 38.79
N LEU A 17 48.36 -18.63 38.78
CA LEU A 17 48.63 -19.75 39.73
C LEU A 17 47.64 -19.88 40.92
N ALA A 18 47.21 -21.06 41.39
CA ALA A 18 47.79 -22.41 41.36
C ALA A 18 46.72 -23.53 41.53
N ALA A 19 47.18 -24.76 41.28
CA ALA A 19 46.47 -26.05 41.33
C ALA A 19 46.37 -26.70 42.74
N CYS A 20 45.50 -27.73 42.86
CA CYS A 20 45.68 -29.04 43.53
C CYS A 20 44.35 -29.83 43.37
N GLN A 21 44.25 -30.97 42.65
CA GLN A 21 44.55 -32.37 43.07
C GLN A 21 43.85 -32.80 44.37
N ASP A 22 43.28 -33.98 44.58
CA ASP A 22 42.99 -35.21 43.79
C ASP A 22 42.25 -36.17 44.75
N ALA A 23 41.74 -37.30 44.24
CA ALA A 23 41.47 -38.57 44.94
C ALA A 23 40.24 -38.68 45.88
N LYS A 24 39.51 -39.80 45.98
CA LYS A 24 39.55 -41.15 45.37
C LYS A 24 38.29 -41.92 45.80
N GLU A 25 37.90 -42.90 44.97
CA GLU A 25 37.38 -44.27 45.26
C GLU A 25 36.57 -44.52 46.55
N GLY A 26 35.48 -45.29 46.59
CA GLY A 26 35.04 -46.41 45.74
C GLY A 26 34.13 -47.34 46.59
N GLU A 27 33.63 -48.41 45.95
CA GLU A 27 32.92 -49.58 46.53
C GLU A 27 31.48 -49.41 47.05
N THR A 28 30.56 -50.38 46.97
CA THR A 28 30.16 -51.45 46.01
C THR A 28 28.95 -52.15 46.66
N ALA A 29 28.07 -52.69 45.82
CA ALA A 29 27.20 -53.87 46.01
C ALA A 29 26.07 -53.81 47.07
N ASN A 30 24.77 -53.88 46.74
CA ASN A 30 23.95 -54.94 46.11
C ASN A 30 23.13 -55.71 47.16
N HIS A 31 21.78 -55.60 47.15
CA HIS A 31 20.81 -56.71 47.12
C HIS A 31 19.38 -56.35 47.61
N ASN A 32 18.40 -56.94 46.90
CA ASN A 32 17.01 -57.31 47.26
C ASN A 32 15.95 -56.18 47.21
N ALA A 33 15.02 -56.16 46.24
CA ALA A 33 13.87 -57.06 45.95
C ALA A 33 12.65 -56.79 46.85
N ALA A 34 11.57 -56.23 46.26
CA ALA A 34 10.16 -56.59 46.44
C ALA A 34 9.20 -55.61 45.71
N GLU A 35 8.51 -56.16 44.71
CA GLU A 35 7.12 -55.98 44.22
C GLU A 35 6.25 -54.71 44.46
N THR A 36 5.57 -54.31 43.35
CA THR A 36 4.20 -53.72 43.19
C THR A 36 3.93 -52.31 43.75
N GLU A 37 3.26 -51.35 43.08
CA GLU A 37 2.07 -51.37 42.21
C GLU A 37 2.08 -50.25 41.14
N GLU A 38 1.15 -50.39 40.20
CA GLU A 38 0.81 -49.56 39.04
C GLU A 38 0.52 -48.07 39.32
N THR A 39 0.86 -47.20 38.37
CA THR A 39 -0.09 -46.25 37.75
C THR A 39 0.35 -45.94 36.33
N GLY A 40 -0.46 -46.33 35.35
CA GLY A 40 -0.27 -46.00 33.94
C GLY A 40 -0.53 -44.52 33.69
N VAL A 41 0.43 -43.84 33.07
CA VAL A 41 0.21 -42.55 32.43
C VAL A 41 -0.03 -42.85 30.96
N GLN A 42 -1.24 -42.57 30.53
CA GLN A 42 -1.68 -42.60 29.15
C GLN A 42 -1.10 -41.34 28.49
N GLU A 43 -0.04 -41.50 27.71
CA GLU A 43 0.42 -40.43 26.82
C GLU A 43 -0.63 -40.27 25.71
N THR A 44 -1.31 -39.13 25.74
CA THR A 44 -2.10 -38.63 24.63
C THR A 44 -1.13 -38.18 23.54
N ASP A 45 -0.97 -39.01 22.51
CA ASP A 45 -0.42 -38.60 21.22
C ASP A 45 -1.28 -37.43 20.71
N VAL A 46 -0.70 -36.23 20.70
CA VAL A 46 -1.20 -35.12 19.90
C VAL A 46 -0.77 -35.45 18.48
N GLN A 47 -1.69 -36.03 17.73
CA GLN A 47 -1.52 -36.26 16.32
C GLN A 47 -1.66 -34.89 15.63
N GLU A 48 -0.54 -34.22 15.37
CA GLU A 48 -0.50 -33.23 14.29
C GLU A 48 -0.84 -33.99 13.01
N THR A 49 -2.04 -33.78 12.51
CA THR A 49 -2.43 -34.24 11.19
C THR A 49 -1.64 -33.41 10.19
N ASP A 50 -0.56 -33.98 9.68
CA ASP A 50 0.08 -33.55 8.42
C ASP A 50 -1.03 -33.55 7.35
N VAL A 51 -1.58 -32.37 7.06
CA VAL A 51 -2.50 -32.18 5.94
C VAL A 51 -1.66 -32.35 4.69
N GLN A 52 -1.85 -33.45 3.99
CA GLN A 52 -1.16 -33.70 2.74
C GLN A 52 -1.86 -32.91 1.62
N GLU A 53 -1.67 -31.58 1.65
CA GLU A 53 -2.20 -30.65 0.65
C GLU A 53 -1.73 -31.09 -0.74
N SER A 54 -2.69 -31.37 -1.61
CA SER A 54 -2.43 -31.97 -2.92
C SER A 54 -2.58 -30.99 -4.08
N GLY A 55 -2.87 -29.72 -3.82
CA GLY A 55 -2.92 -28.66 -4.83
C GLY A 55 -2.60 -27.28 -4.25
N THR A 56 -2.27 -26.32 -5.13
CA THR A 56 -2.05 -24.91 -4.75
C THR A 56 -3.28 -24.09 -5.13
N ILE A 57 -3.80 -23.30 -4.17
CA ILE A 57 -4.85 -22.30 -4.38
C ILE A 57 -4.21 -20.91 -4.42
N THR A 58 -4.55 -20.13 -5.44
CA THR A 58 -4.23 -18.70 -5.53
C THR A 58 -5.50 -17.90 -5.31
N ILE A 59 -5.42 -16.83 -4.52
CA ILE A 59 -6.50 -15.85 -4.41
C ILE A 59 -6.24 -14.74 -5.44
N GLU A 60 -7.20 -14.52 -6.33
CA GLU A 60 -7.20 -13.46 -7.34
C GLU A 60 -8.25 -12.39 -6.99
N GLY A 61 -8.11 -11.18 -7.55
CA GLY A 61 -9.01 -10.04 -7.32
C GLY A 61 -8.68 -9.16 -6.11
N LEU A 62 -7.59 -9.45 -5.40
CA LEU A 62 -7.10 -8.60 -4.32
C LEU A 62 -6.57 -7.28 -4.88
N GLY A 63 -7.20 -6.16 -4.53
CA GLY A 63 -6.66 -4.83 -4.80
C GLY A 63 -5.48 -4.46 -3.90
N ASP A 64 -4.64 -3.53 -4.36
CA ASP A 64 -3.54 -2.94 -3.57
C ASP A 64 -4.06 -2.32 -2.26
N HIS A 65 -5.12 -1.51 -2.36
CA HIS A 65 -5.89 -0.99 -1.24
C HIS A 65 -7.39 -0.91 -1.55
N TYR A 66 -8.16 -0.68 -0.48
CA TYR A 66 -9.61 -0.44 -0.50
C TYR A 66 -9.91 0.83 0.31
N HIS A 67 -10.95 1.57 -0.01
CA HIS A 67 -11.53 2.56 0.89
C HIS A 67 -12.54 1.91 1.82
N THR A 68 -12.79 2.48 3.02
CA THR A 68 -13.80 1.91 3.92
C THR A 68 -15.17 1.91 3.26
N GLY A 69 -15.80 0.73 3.24
CA GLY A 69 -17.10 0.49 2.61
C GLY A 69 -17.03 -0.06 1.19
N ASP A 70 -15.83 -0.15 0.60
CA ASP A 70 -15.64 -0.79 -0.69
C ASP A 70 -16.07 -2.25 -0.65
N THR A 71 -16.54 -2.73 -1.80
CA THR A 71 -16.82 -4.16 -1.97
C THR A 71 -15.51 -4.90 -2.21
N ILE A 72 -15.26 -5.92 -1.39
CA ILE A 72 -14.19 -6.89 -1.59
C ILE A 72 -14.75 -8.05 -2.40
N GLU A 73 -14.16 -8.36 -3.54
CA GLU A 73 -14.48 -9.54 -4.35
C GLU A 73 -13.21 -10.33 -4.66
N LEU A 74 -13.12 -11.56 -4.14
CA LEU A 74 -11.96 -12.43 -4.31
C LEU A 74 -12.37 -13.75 -4.95
N SER A 75 -11.50 -14.32 -5.77
CA SER A 75 -11.69 -15.64 -6.39
C SER A 75 -10.58 -16.60 -6.01
N ALA A 76 -10.93 -17.79 -5.52
CA ALA A 76 -10.00 -18.85 -5.21
C ALA A 76 -9.81 -19.75 -6.45
N VAL A 77 -8.60 -19.75 -7.00
CA VAL A 77 -8.25 -20.51 -8.20
C VAL A 77 -7.35 -21.67 -7.84
N LEU A 78 -7.83 -22.89 -8.04
CA LEU A 78 -7.04 -24.10 -7.87
C LEU A 78 -6.20 -24.36 -9.14
N SER A 79 -4.91 -24.61 -8.94
CA SER A 79 -3.96 -24.95 -10.01
C SER A 79 -4.22 -26.28 -10.74
N GLU A 80 -5.03 -27.16 -10.14
CA GLU A 80 -5.35 -28.48 -10.65
C GLU A 80 -6.82 -28.59 -11.05
N ASN A 81 -7.12 -29.45 -12.03
CA ASN A 81 -8.49 -29.71 -12.44
C ASN A 81 -9.04 -30.93 -11.67
N VAL A 82 -9.65 -30.64 -10.53
CA VAL A 82 -10.39 -31.59 -9.70
C VAL A 82 -11.86 -31.19 -9.64
N ASP A 83 -12.74 -32.18 -9.43
CA ASP A 83 -14.20 -31.99 -9.38
C ASP A 83 -14.65 -31.86 -7.92
N TYR A 84 -13.99 -30.98 -7.17
CA TYR A 84 -14.37 -30.60 -5.80
C TYR A 84 -14.92 -29.18 -5.81
N ASP A 85 -16.08 -28.98 -5.20
CA ASP A 85 -16.80 -27.70 -5.12
C ASP A 85 -17.10 -27.27 -3.69
N HIS A 86 -16.51 -27.96 -2.70
CA HIS A 86 -16.72 -27.71 -1.28
C HIS A 86 -15.74 -26.65 -0.75
N TRP A 87 -15.96 -25.40 -1.12
CA TRP A 87 -15.14 -24.27 -0.70
C TRP A 87 -15.60 -23.70 0.64
N HIS A 88 -14.64 -23.25 1.43
CA HIS A 88 -14.88 -22.46 2.63
C HIS A 88 -13.87 -21.33 2.71
N TRP A 89 -14.34 -20.15 3.06
CA TRP A 89 -13.49 -19.01 3.35
C TRP A 89 -13.35 -18.80 4.85
N TYR A 90 -12.17 -18.35 5.26
CA TYR A 90 -11.84 -18.04 6.64
C TYR A 90 -11.29 -16.64 6.74
N ILE A 91 -11.67 -15.96 7.82
CA ILE A 91 -11.21 -14.62 8.15
C ILE A 91 -10.52 -14.62 9.52
N LYS A 92 -9.64 -13.66 9.73
CA LYS A 92 -8.97 -13.46 11.01
C LYS A 92 -8.59 -11.98 11.14
N GLU A 93 -9.13 -11.33 12.16
CA GLU A 93 -8.76 -9.95 12.47
C GLU A 93 -7.36 -9.88 13.11
N SER A 94 -6.71 -8.73 13.00
CA SER A 94 -5.31 -8.54 13.42
C SER A 94 -5.05 -8.75 14.92
N ASP A 95 -6.08 -8.61 15.77
CA ASP A 95 -6.00 -8.87 17.21
C ASP A 95 -6.39 -10.30 17.61
N GLN A 96 -6.82 -11.12 16.64
CA GLN A 96 -7.21 -12.51 16.83
C GLN A 96 -6.08 -13.47 16.50
N THR A 97 -6.10 -14.64 17.14
CA THR A 97 -5.14 -15.73 16.88
C THR A 97 -5.79 -16.94 16.20
N GLU A 98 -7.11 -17.01 16.18
CA GLU A 98 -7.88 -18.12 15.64
C GLU A 98 -8.62 -17.67 14.37
N TRP A 99 -8.68 -18.55 13.38
CA TRP A 99 -9.44 -18.34 12.16
C TRP A 99 -10.93 -18.58 12.40
N GLU A 100 -11.77 -17.68 11.90
CA GLU A 100 -13.21 -17.81 11.93
C GLU A 100 -13.73 -18.13 10.52
N ALA A 101 -14.71 -19.03 10.41
CA ALA A 101 -15.34 -19.33 9.12
C ALA A 101 -16.21 -18.14 8.68
N ALA A 102 -16.02 -17.68 7.45
CA ALA A 102 -16.84 -16.64 6.85
C ALA A 102 -18.23 -17.21 6.50
N SER A 103 -19.21 -16.93 7.35
CA SER A 103 -20.57 -17.48 7.22
C SER A 103 -21.19 -17.12 5.85
N GLY A 104 -21.61 -18.14 5.09
CA GLY A 104 -22.27 -17.97 3.79
C GLY A 104 -21.32 -17.85 2.59
N GLN A 105 -20.00 -17.91 2.81
CA GLN A 105 -18.97 -17.91 1.77
C GLN A 105 -18.54 -19.36 1.48
N GLU A 106 -19.40 -20.09 0.77
CA GLU A 106 -19.26 -21.55 0.53
C GLU A 106 -18.96 -21.89 -0.95
N GLY A 107 -18.58 -20.87 -1.74
CA GLY A 107 -18.18 -20.99 -3.15
C GLY A 107 -16.71 -20.65 -3.37
N ASP A 108 -16.28 -20.74 -4.62
CA ASP A 108 -14.94 -20.32 -5.06
C ASP A 108 -14.75 -18.79 -5.05
N THR A 109 -15.80 -18.02 -4.76
CA THR A 109 -15.76 -16.57 -4.60
C THR A 109 -16.02 -16.15 -3.16
N PHE A 110 -15.33 -15.11 -2.70
CA PHE A 110 -15.62 -14.38 -1.47
C PHE A 110 -16.11 -12.98 -1.81
N THR A 111 -17.20 -12.55 -1.17
CA THR A 111 -17.68 -11.16 -1.24
C THR A 111 -17.82 -10.57 0.15
N GLY A 112 -17.24 -9.40 0.39
CA GLY A 112 -17.30 -8.70 1.68
C GLY A 112 -17.35 -7.18 1.51
N GLU A 113 -17.40 -6.46 2.63
CA GLU A 113 -17.25 -5.01 2.69
C GLU A 113 -15.96 -4.69 3.45
N ALA A 114 -15.16 -3.76 2.95
CA ALA A 114 -13.92 -3.32 3.58
C ALA A 114 -14.23 -2.49 4.84
N THR A 115 -14.28 -3.15 6.00
CA THR A 115 -14.58 -2.49 7.29
C THR A 115 -13.45 -2.59 8.31
N THR A 116 -12.49 -3.49 8.09
CA THR A 116 -11.44 -3.82 9.04
C THR A 116 -10.10 -3.84 8.33
N ASP A 117 -9.26 -2.84 8.61
CA ASP A 117 -7.90 -2.79 8.11
C ASP A 117 -7.06 -3.95 8.69
N GLY A 118 -6.26 -4.58 7.84
CA GLY A 118 -5.44 -5.74 8.21
C GLY A 118 -6.23 -7.04 8.37
N LEU A 119 -7.47 -7.13 7.87
CA LEU A 119 -8.24 -8.38 7.87
C LEU A 119 -7.52 -9.42 7.01
N GLU A 120 -7.13 -10.55 7.60
CA GLU A 120 -6.58 -11.67 6.86
C GLU A 120 -7.70 -12.59 6.35
N ILE A 121 -7.60 -13.04 5.10
CA ILE A 121 -8.58 -13.90 4.44
C ILE A 121 -7.86 -15.07 3.78
N LYS A 122 -8.38 -16.30 3.91
CA LYS A 122 -7.89 -17.47 3.18
C LYS A 122 -9.04 -18.36 2.67
N ALA A 123 -8.77 -19.14 1.64
CA ALA A 123 -9.69 -20.12 1.09
C ALA A 123 -9.20 -21.55 1.36
N THR A 124 -10.13 -22.45 1.66
CA THR A 124 -9.87 -23.88 1.84
C THR A 124 -10.83 -24.68 0.99
N LEU A 125 -10.29 -25.62 0.21
CA LEU A 125 -11.07 -26.57 -0.58
C LEU A 125 -11.08 -27.93 0.13
N TYR A 126 -12.26 -28.53 0.26
CA TYR A 126 -12.44 -29.84 0.86
C TYR A 126 -12.73 -30.92 -0.18
N ASP A 127 -12.25 -32.14 0.08
CA ASP A 127 -12.51 -33.29 -0.76
C ASP A 127 -13.90 -33.91 -0.49
N GLY A 128 -14.23 -34.98 -1.20
CA GLY A 128 -15.50 -35.71 -1.05
C GLY A 128 -15.69 -36.42 0.30
N ASN A 129 -14.65 -36.50 1.14
CA ASN A 129 -14.72 -37.03 2.51
C ASN A 129 -14.82 -35.91 3.57
N HIS A 130 -14.86 -34.64 3.13
CA HIS A 130 -14.73 -33.45 3.96
C HIS A 130 -13.38 -33.35 4.68
N GLU A 131 -12.31 -33.87 4.08
CA GLU A 131 -10.94 -33.60 4.48
C GLU A 131 -10.39 -32.42 3.67
N VAL A 132 -9.48 -31.63 4.25
CA VAL A 132 -8.86 -30.50 3.53
C VAL A 132 -8.05 -31.05 2.36
N TYR A 133 -8.39 -30.61 1.15
CA TYR A 133 -7.66 -30.94 -0.08
C TYR A 133 -6.52 -29.96 -0.33
N ALA A 134 -6.79 -28.66 -0.19
CA ALA A 134 -5.85 -27.58 -0.37
C ALA A 134 -6.30 -26.35 0.44
N GLU A 135 -5.33 -25.52 0.83
CA GLU A 135 -5.53 -24.23 1.47
C GLU A 135 -4.71 -23.16 0.74
N SER A 136 -5.21 -21.93 0.67
CA SER A 136 -4.45 -20.81 0.13
C SER A 136 -3.53 -20.22 1.19
N GLU A 137 -2.45 -19.56 0.75
CA GLU A 137 -1.82 -18.56 1.59
C GLU A 137 -2.86 -17.46 1.93
N PRO A 138 -2.80 -16.86 3.12
CA PRO A 138 -3.70 -15.77 3.46
C PRO A 138 -3.33 -14.50 2.69
N VAL A 139 -4.36 -13.76 2.27
CA VAL A 139 -4.24 -12.38 1.79
C VAL A 139 -4.67 -11.42 2.89
N THR A 140 -4.23 -10.17 2.81
CA THR A 140 -4.56 -9.13 3.77
C THR A 140 -5.27 -8.00 3.07
N ILE A 141 -6.41 -7.59 3.62
CA ILE A 141 -7.13 -6.39 3.19
C ILE A 141 -6.43 -5.17 3.79
N VAL A 142 -6.03 -4.24 2.93
CA VAL A 142 -5.43 -2.96 3.31
C VAL A 142 -6.46 -1.86 3.05
N ILE A 143 -6.78 -1.06 4.08
CA ILE A 143 -7.73 0.05 3.95
C ILE A 143 -6.99 1.39 3.89
N ASP A 144 -7.07 1.99 2.70
CA ASP A 144 -6.50 3.21 2.13
C ASP A 144 -7.31 4.52 2.19
N ASP A 145 -7.76 5.02 3.35
CA ASP A 145 -8.68 6.18 3.40
C ASP A 145 -7.99 7.55 3.29
N HIS A 146 -7.14 7.74 2.28
CA HIS A 146 -6.24 8.89 2.18
C HIS A 146 -6.92 10.27 2.07
N HIS A 147 -8.21 10.31 1.74
CA HIS A 147 -9.02 11.54 1.82
C HIS A 147 -9.81 11.69 3.13
N GLY A 148 -9.55 10.81 4.08
CA GLY A 148 -10.24 10.65 5.35
C GLY A 148 -11.71 10.28 5.21
N HIS A 149 -12.31 9.90 6.33
CA HIS A 149 -13.69 9.43 6.37
C HIS A 149 -14.60 10.19 7.32
N ASP A 150 -14.01 11.05 8.14
CA ASP A 150 -14.75 12.02 8.94
C ASP A 150 -15.30 13.17 8.08
N GLU A 151 -16.23 13.95 8.66
CA GLU A 151 -16.84 15.08 7.96
C GLU A 151 -15.84 16.17 7.58
N GLU A 152 -14.77 16.40 8.35
CA GLU A 152 -13.79 17.44 8.06
C GLU A 152 -13.00 17.08 6.80
N SER A 153 -12.50 15.85 6.72
CA SER A 153 -11.71 15.37 5.59
C SER A 153 -12.55 15.32 4.30
N LYS A 154 -13.81 14.88 4.39
CA LYS A 154 -14.78 14.96 3.28
C LYS A 154 -15.04 16.39 2.81
N ASN A 155 -15.18 17.33 3.75
CA ASN A 155 -15.35 18.74 3.40
C ASN A 155 -14.09 19.28 2.69
N ILE A 156 -12.90 18.96 3.18
CA ILE A 156 -11.63 19.37 2.57
C ILE A 156 -11.52 18.83 1.13
N ASN A 157 -11.76 17.53 0.93
CA ASN A 157 -11.73 16.90 -0.39
C ASN A 157 -12.74 17.55 -1.36
N ALA A 158 -13.94 17.91 -0.87
CA ALA A 158 -14.96 18.66 -1.62
C ALA A 158 -14.62 20.15 -1.85
N GLY A 159 -13.46 20.63 -1.40
CA GLY A 159 -13.04 22.03 -1.53
C GLY A 159 -13.71 23.00 -0.57
N ILE A 160 -14.18 22.51 0.58
CA ILE A 160 -14.84 23.26 1.66
C ILE A 160 -13.90 23.33 2.87
N PHE A 161 -13.10 24.40 2.92
CA PHE A 161 -12.15 24.66 4.02
C PHE A 161 -11.90 26.15 4.19
N GLU A 162 -11.41 26.52 5.37
CA GLU A 162 -10.98 27.87 5.75
C GLU A 162 -9.50 28.08 5.43
N ASP A 163 -9.11 29.32 5.11
CA ASP A 163 -7.73 29.65 4.71
C ASP A 163 -6.72 29.32 5.81
N GLU A 164 -7.11 29.46 7.08
CA GLU A 164 -6.26 29.17 8.22
C GLU A 164 -5.99 27.67 8.42
N GLN A 165 -6.77 26.79 7.78
CA GLN A 165 -6.51 25.34 7.79
C GLN A 165 -5.35 24.97 6.86
N VAL A 166 -5.11 25.74 5.79
CA VAL A 166 -4.04 25.46 4.81
C VAL A 166 -2.66 25.61 5.45
N LYS A 167 -1.75 24.68 5.16
CA LYS A 167 -0.37 24.66 5.65
C LYS A 167 0.59 24.40 4.50
N ASP A 168 1.81 24.93 4.62
CA ASP A 168 2.90 24.62 3.70
C ASP A 168 3.18 23.11 3.68
N ARG A 169 3.59 22.59 2.52
CA ARG A 169 3.96 21.18 2.31
C ARG A 169 5.36 21.09 1.72
N GLU A 170 6.08 20.04 2.07
CA GLU A 170 7.42 19.77 1.56
C GLU A 170 7.32 18.87 0.32
N LEU A 171 8.29 18.95 -0.61
CA LEU A 171 8.27 18.12 -1.83
C LEU A 171 8.27 16.61 -1.51
N SER A 172 8.72 16.23 -0.32
CA SER A 172 8.66 14.84 0.18
C SER A 172 7.25 14.29 0.30
N ASP A 173 6.23 15.14 0.42
CA ASP A 173 4.83 14.69 0.42
C ASP A 173 4.44 14.03 -0.92
N TRP A 174 5.20 14.24 -2.00
CA TRP A 174 5.02 13.57 -3.29
C TRP A 174 6.20 12.65 -3.66
N GLU A 175 7.09 12.32 -2.71
CA GLU A 175 8.18 11.37 -2.98
C GLU A 175 7.63 10.02 -3.45
N GLY A 176 8.21 9.48 -4.51
CA GLY A 176 7.73 8.25 -5.12
C GLY A 176 8.01 8.16 -6.61
N ASP A 177 7.49 7.08 -7.18
CA ASP A 177 7.56 6.74 -8.59
C ASP A 177 6.15 6.69 -9.13
N TRP A 178 5.86 7.52 -10.14
CA TRP A 178 4.51 7.89 -10.52
C TRP A 178 4.26 7.65 -12.00
N GLN A 179 3.11 7.08 -12.35
CA GLN A 179 2.67 6.83 -13.73
C GLN A 179 1.48 7.70 -14.11
N SER A 180 1.45 8.17 -15.35
CA SER A 180 0.28 8.88 -15.89
C SER A 180 -0.91 7.93 -16.05
N VAL A 181 -2.12 8.41 -15.74
CA VAL A 181 -3.36 7.66 -16.01
C VAL A 181 -3.82 7.74 -17.47
N TYR A 182 -3.24 8.64 -18.27
CA TYR A 182 -3.69 8.88 -19.64
C TYR A 182 -3.62 7.65 -20.56
N PRO A 183 -2.58 6.78 -20.50
CA PRO A 183 -2.55 5.55 -21.28
C PRO A 183 -3.71 4.60 -20.97
N TYR A 184 -4.13 4.48 -19.70
CA TYR A 184 -5.26 3.65 -19.29
C TYR A 184 -6.60 4.19 -19.82
N LEU A 185 -6.78 5.51 -19.81
CA LEU A 185 -7.93 6.15 -20.46
C LEU A 185 -7.98 5.82 -21.97
N LEU A 186 -6.84 5.92 -22.67
CA LEU A 186 -6.76 5.66 -24.11
C LEU A 186 -6.99 4.18 -24.45
N ALA A 187 -6.56 3.27 -23.59
CA ALA A 187 -6.78 1.84 -23.73
C ALA A 187 -8.25 1.45 -23.48
N GLY A 188 -9.00 2.28 -22.76
CA GLY A 188 -10.40 2.04 -22.38
C GLY A 188 -10.55 1.36 -21.02
N ASP A 189 -9.46 1.23 -20.25
CA ASP A 189 -9.48 0.59 -18.93
C ASP A 189 -10.33 1.39 -17.93
N LEU A 190 -10.41 2.72 -18.10
CA LEU A 190 -11.19 3.61 -17.23
C LEU A 190 -12.67 3.76 -17.66
N ASP A 191 -13.15 2.99 -18.64
CA ASP A 191 -14.51 3.18 -19.18
C ASP A 191 -15.59 2.94 -18.11
N GLU A 192 -15.39 1.97 -17.22
CA GLU A 192 -16.34 1.70 -16.13
C GLU A 192 -16.41 2.83 -15.10
N VAL A 193 -15.31 3.57 -14.87
CA VAL A 193 -15.31 4.77 -14.02
C VAL A 193 -16.25 5.82 -14.59
N PHE A 194 -16.21 6.04 -15.91
CA PHE A 194 -17.06 7.05 -16.55
C PHE A 194 -18.53 6.60 -16.63
N GLU A 195 -18.78 5.30 -16.80
CA GLU A 195 -20.12 4.73 -16.69
C GLU A 195 -20.69 4.93 -15.29
N HIS A 196 -19.91 4.63 -14.25
CA HIS A 196 -20.29 4.84 -12.85
C HIS A 196 -20.61 6.32 -12.56
N LYS A 197 -19.72 7.24 -12.96
CA LYS A 197 -19.96 8.69 -12.79
C LYS A 197 -21.22 9.17 -13.52
N ALA A 198 -21.60 8.55 -14.63
CA ALA A 198 -22.82 8.90 -15.36
C ALA A 198 -24.11 8.40 -14.69
N GLU A 199 -24.04 7.45 -13.74
CA GLU A 199 -25.22 6.98 -13.01
C GLU A 199 -25.78 8.05 -12.05
N GLU A 200 -24.88 8.83 -11.44
CA GLU A 200 -25.22 9.86 -10.45
C GLU A 200 -24.93 11.30 -10.93
N GLY A 201 -24.25 11.44 -12.07
CA GLY A 201 -23.77 12.71 -12.62
C GLY A 201 -24.71 13.41 -13.60
N ASP A 202 -24.26 14.57 -14.08
CA ASP A 202 -24.99 15.43 -15.03
C ASP A 202 -24.59 15.19 -16.50
N MET A 203 -23.59 14.35 -16.75
CA MET A 203 -23.02 14.06 -18.07
C MET A 203 -23.17 12.58 -18.41
N THR A 204 -23.20 12.27 -19.72
CA THR A 204 -23.11 10.89 -20.20
C THR A 204 -21.69 10.33 -20.01
N ALA A 205 -21.54 9.00 -20.04
CA ALA A 205 -20.24 8.35 -19.95
C ALA A 205 -19.29 8.83 -21.05
N GLU A 206 -19.77 9.03 -22.28
CA GLU A 206 -18.97 9.58 -23.37
C GLU A 206 -18.54 11.03 -23.14
N GLU A 207 -19.42 11.86 -22.57
CA GLU A 207 -19.09 13.25 -22.22
C GLU A 207 -18.07 13.31 -21.06
N TYR A 208 -18.21 12.45 -20.05
CA TYR A 208 -17.20 12.30 -19.00
C TYR A 208 -15.86 11.87 -19.60
N LYS A 209 -15.85 10.85 -20.46
CA LYS A 209 -14.63 10.42 -21.14
C LYS A 209 -13.97 11.54 -21.94
N GLU A 210 -14.73 12.37 -22.65
CA GLU A 210 -14.19 13.55 -23.37
C GLU A 210 -13.61 14.61 -22.42
N TYR A 211 -14.30 14.89 -21.31
CA TYR A 211 -13.82 15.78 -20.26
C TYR A 211 -12.50 15.30 -19.65
N TYR A 212 -12.44 14.03 -19.21
CA TYR A 212 -11.24 13.42 -18.64
C TYR A 212 -10.12 13.21 -19.68
N THR A 213 -10.45 13.02 -20.97
CA THR A 213 -9.44 13.01 -22.04
C THR A 213 -8.68 14.33 -22.08
N THR A 214 -9.40 15.46 -22.01
CA THR A 214 -8.78 16.80 -21.98
C THR A 214 -8.00 17.02 -20.69
N GLY A 215 -8.55 16.58 -19.56
CA GLY A 215 -7.92 16.66 -18.25
C GLY A 215 -6.60 15.92 -18.19
N TYR A 216 -6.58 14.64 -18.57
CA TYR A 216 -5.43 13.76 -18.38
C TYR A 216 -4.38 13.84 -19.49
N GLU A 217 -4.67 14.45 -20.64
CA GLU A 217 -3.75 14.48 -21.79
C GLU A 217 -2.36 15.01 -21.38
N THR A 218 -1.34 14.18 -21.62
CA THR A 218 0.07 14.50 -21.34
C THR A 218 1.00 13.64 -22.21
N ASP A 219 2.19 14.18 -22.48
CA ASP A 219 3.32 13.44 -23.09
C ASP A 219 4.35 12.97 -22.05
N VAL A 220 4.10 13.22 -20.76
CA VAL A 220 4.92 12.78 -19.62
C VAL A 220 4.32 11.50 -19.07
N GLU A 221 4.91 10.35 -19.43
CA GLU A 221 4.37 9.06 -19.02
C GLU A 221 4.67 8.68 -17.55
N ARG A 222 5.77 9.21 -16.99
CA ARG A 222 6.25 8.86 -15.65
C ARG A 222 6.99 10.01 -15.00
N ILE A 223 6.90 10.09 -13.68
CA ILE A 223 7.61 11.07 -12.86
C ILE A 223 8.25 10.35 -11.67
N ILE A 224 9.52 10.62 -11.38
CA ILE A 224 10.17 10.16 -10.15
C ILE A 224 10.51 11.38 -9.31
N ILE A 225 10.13 11.35 -8.03
CA ILE A 225 10.41 12.40 -7.05
C ILE A 225 11.21 11.75 -5.91
N GLU A 226 12.44 12.20 -5.71
CA GLU A 226 13.31 11.65 -4.67
C GLU A 226 14.31 12.71 -4.19
N ASN A 227 14.46 12.90 -2.88
CA ASN A 227 15.48 13.76 -2.29
C ASN A 227 15.47 15.22 -2.82
N GLY A 228 14.29 15.76 -3.12
CA GLY A 228 14.13 17.11 -3.67
C GLY A 228 14.36 17.23 -5.19
N ASN A 229 14.69 16.12 -5.86
CA ASN A 229 14.85 16.05 -7.30
C ASN A 229 13.56 15.54 -7.97
N VAL A 230 13.18 16.13 -9.10
CA VAL A 230 12.07 15.66 -9.93
C VAL A 230 12.59 15.26 -11.30
N THR A 231 12.27 14.04 -11.73
CA THR A 231 12.63 13.49 -13.05
C THR A 231 11.38 13.23 -13.88
N PHE A 232 11.29 13.87 -15.03
CA PHE A 232 10.24 13.68 -16.03
C PHE A 232 10.69 12.66 -17.06
N PHE A 233 9.81 11.73 -17.42
CA PHE A 233 10.01 10.81 -18.54
C PHE A 233 9.03 11.16 -19.66
N ARG A 234 9.56 11.49 -20.84
CA ARG A 234 8.80 11.74 -22.08
C ARG A 234 9.35 10.91 -23.22
N ASP A 235 8.54 10.08 -23.85
CA ASP A 235 8.96 9.18 -24.95
C ASP A 235 10.20 8.32 -24.56
N GLY A 236 10.28 7.89 -23.31
CA GLY A 236 11.41 7.14 -22.76
C GLY A 236 12.71 7.95 -22.57
N LYS A 237 12.65 9.28 -22.67
CA LYS A 237 13.77 10.18 -22.35
C LYS A 237 13.54 10.84 -21.00
N GLU A 238 14.57 10.85 -20.19
CA GLU A 238 14.56 11.49 -18.87
C GLU A 238 15.09 12.93 -18.92
N SER A 239 14.53 13.79 -18.10
CA SER A 239 15.04 15.12 -17.79
C SER A 239 14.77 15.40 -16.31
N SER A 240 15.74 15.98 -15.60
CA SER A 240 15.63 16.15 -14.15
C SER A 240 16.16 17.48 -13.64
N GLY A 241 15.71 17.85 -12.44
CA GLY A 241 16.11 19.07 -11.77
C GLY A 241 15.68 19.10 -10.31
N ASP A 242 16.43 19.84 -9.50
CA ASP A 242 16.10 20.07 -8.09
C ASP A 242 15.09 21.21 -7.98
N TYR A 243 14.10 21.04 -7.11
CA TYR A 243 13.03 22.00 -6.90
C TYR A 243 13.02 22.50 -5.46
N GLU A 244 12.80 23.80 -5.29
CA GLU A 244 12.59 24.43 -3.99
C GLU A 244 11.16 24.93 -3.85
N TYR A 245 10.62 24.89 -2.64
CA TYR A 245 9.26 25.33 -2.36
C TYR A 245 9.09 26.85 -2.58
N ASP A 246 8.05 27.23 -3.34
CA ASP A 246 7.70 28.60 -3.71
C ASP A 246 6.29 29.01 -3.21
N GLY A 247 5.86 28.37 -2.11
CA GLY A 247 4.59 28.66 -1.45
C GLY A 247 3.38 27.91 -2.04
N TYR A 248 2.19 28.29 -1.58
CA TYR A 248 0.93 27.77 -2.10
C TYR A 248 0.00 28.90 -2.54
N GLU A 249 -0.98 28.56 -3.36
CA GLU A 249 -2.08 29.46 -3.76
C GLU A 249 -3.42 28.76 -3.54
N ILE A 250 -4.38 29.48 -2.97
CA ILE A 250 -5.75 28.97 -2.81
C ILE A 250 -6.60 29.49 -3.95
N LEU A 251 -7.17 28.58 -4.72
CA LEU A 251 -8.04 28.88 -5.85
C LEU A 251 -9.52 28.75 -5.43
N THR A 252 -10.37 29.56 -6.05
CA THR A 252 -11.83 29.44 -5.99
C THR A 252 -12.34 29.24 -7.39
N TYR A 253 -12.95 28.09 -7.64
CA TYR A 253 -13.48 27.71 -8.95
C TYR A 253 -14.86 28.32 -9.19
N GLU A 254 -15.33 28.29 -10.45
CA GLU A 254 -16.62 28.88 -10.83
C GLU A 254 -17.81 28.25 -10.08
N ALA A 255 -17.74 26.95 -9.80
CA ALA A 255 -18.74 26.23 -9.01
C ALA A 255 -18.72 26.59 -7.51
N GLY A 256 -17.74 27.37 -7.05
CA GLY A 256 -17.60 27.85 -5.68
C GLY A 256 -16.80 26.94 -4.76
N ASN A 257 -16.50 25.71 -5.19
CA ASN A 257 -15.52 24.85 -4.53
C ASN A 257 -14.11 25.44 -4.68
N ARG A 258 -13.21 25.04 -3.79
CA ARG A 258 -11.85 25.57 -3.68
C ARG A 258 -10.83 24.47 -3.88
N GLY A 259 -9.61 24.85 -4.23
CA GLY A 259 -8.46 23.94 -4.28
C GLY A 259 -7.18 24.66 -3.88
N VAL A 260 -6.15 23.91 -3.53
CA VAL A 260 -4.82 24.46 -3.22
C VAL A 260 -3.84 23.98 -4.28
N ARG A 261 -2.98 24.91 -4.74
CA ARG A 261 -1.81 24.63 -5.58
C ARG A 261 -0.56 24.77 -4.73
N PHE A 262 0.22 23.71 -4.57
CA PHE A 262 1.53 23.74 -3.92
C PHE A 262 2.61 23.91 -4.98
N ILE A 263 3.39 24.99 -4.88
CA ILE A 263 4.24 25.47 -5.98
C ILE A 263 5.70 25.21 -5.64
N TYR A 264 6.43 24.67 -6.61
CA TYR A 264 7.87 24.50 -6.51
C TYR A 264 8.55 25.12 -7.72
N LYS A 265 9.72 25.71 -7.48
CA LYS A 265 10.54 26.37 -8.47
C LYS A 265 11.83 25.62 -8.69
N LEU A 266 12.22 25.45 -9.95
CA LEU A 266 13.48 24.85 -10.34
C LEU A 266 14.66 25.68 -9.80
N VAL A 267 15.61 25.03 -9.12
CA VAL A 267 16.76 25.68 -8.48
C VAL A 267 17.80 26.12 -9.51
N ASP A 268 18.21 25.19 -10.38
CA ASP A 268 19.25 25.42 -11.39
C ASP A 268 18.62 25.57 -12.78
N GLU A 269 19.12 26.51 -13.58
CA GLU A 269 18.67 26.67 -14.97
C GLU A 269 18.89 25.37 -15.77
N ASN A 270 17.79 24.71 -16.13
CA ASN A 270 17.77 23.58 -17.05
C ASN A 270 16.68 23.83 -18.11
N ALA A 271 17.09 24.00 -19.37
CA ALA A 271 16.18 24.30 -20.47
C ALA A 271 15.25 23.13 -20.84
N ASP A 272 15.56 21.92 -20.36
CA ASP A 272 14.75 20.73 -20.57
C ASP A 272 13.76 20.49 -19.41
N MET A 273 13.78 21.35 -18.37
CA MET A 273 12.89 21.28 -17.21
C MET A 273 12.03 22.54 -17.07
N PRO A 274 10.76 22.40 -16.64
CA PRO A 274 9.88 23.54 -16.41
C PRO A 274 10.38 24.39 -15.24
N GLN A 275 10.36 25.72 -15.35
CA GLN A 275 10.77 26.57 -14.22
C GLN A 275 9.90 26.41 -12.98
N TYR A 276 8.62 26.07 -13.17
CA TYR A 276 7.64 25.89 -12.10
C TYR A 276 6.88 24.59 -12.29
N ILE A 277 6.61 23.93 -11.17
CA ILE A 277 5.64 22.84 -11.04
C ILE A 277 4.65 23.17 -9.94
N GLN A 278 3.39 22.76 -10.09
CA GLN A 278 2.33 22.98 -9.12
C GLN A 278 1.55 21.69 -8.90
N PHE A 279 1.46 21.23 -7.66
CA PHE A 279 0.70 20.04 -7.27
C PHE A 279 -0.68 20.41 -6.77
N SER A 280 -1.66 19.55 -7.05
CA SER A 280 -2.99 19.56 -6.44
C SER A 280 -3.47 18.12 -6.26
N ASP A 281 -3.77 17.71 -5.03
CA ASP A 281 -4.09 16.31 -4.66
C ASP A 281 -5.25 16.24 -3.65
N HIS A 282 -6.09 17.28 -3.63
CA HIS A 282 -7.24 17.39 -2.71
C HIS A 282 -6.88 17.51 -1.22
N LEU A 283 -5.59 17.60 -0.86
CA LEU A 283 -5.10 17.81 0.50
C LEU A 283 -4.64 19.26 0.70
N ILE A 284 -4.62 19.72 1.96
CA ILE A 284 -4.33 21.14 2.27
C ILE A 284 -3.26 21.33 3.37
N PHE A 285 -2.67 20.25 3.88
CA PHE A 285 -1.65 20.26 4.92
C PHE A 285 -0.69 19.06 4.77
N PRO A 286 0.47 19.03 5.45
CA PRO A 286 1.46 17.95 5.32
C PRO A 286 0.86 16.55 5.46
N THR A 287 0.90 15.80 4.37
CA THR A 287 0.34 14.45 4.21
C THR A 287 0.93 13.88 2.93
N ASP A 288 1.30 12.60 2.95
CA ASP A 288 1.80 11.90 1.76
C ASP A 288 0.68 11.84 0.70
N SER A 289 1.03 12.05 -0.55
CA SER A 289 0.10 12.01 -1.67
C SER A 289 -0.14 10.57 -2.10
N HIS A 290 -1.38 10.26 -2.52
CA HIS A 290 -1.75 8.94 -3.06
C HIS A 290 -2.07 9.02 -4.55
N HIS A 291 -2.48 10.19 -5.04
CA HIS A 291 -2.48 10.59 -6.44
C HIS A 291 -2.41 12.11 -6.51
N TYR A 292 -2.03 12.68 -7.66
CA TYR A 292 -2.04 14.13 -7.83
C TYR A 292 -2.26 14.58 -9.27
N HIS A 293 -2.71 15.82 -9.40
CA HIS A 293 -2.62 16.63 -10.61
C HIS A 293 -1.34 17.45 -10.61
N LEU A 294 -0.61 17.44 -11.72
CA LEU A 294 0.60 18.24 -11.88
C LEU A 294 0.46 19.25 -13.02
N TYR A 295 0.78 20.50 -12.73
CA TYR A 295 0.85 21.59 -13.70
C TYR A 295 2.29 22.06 -13.80
N TRP A 296 2.81 22.26 -15.00
CA TRP A 296 4.21 22.66 -15.18
C TRP A 296 4.42 23.61 -16.34
N GLY A 297 5.40 24.50 -16.21
CA GLY A 297 5.72 25.50 -17.23
C GLY A 297 6.65 26.58 -16.72
N ASP A 298 6.86 27.60 -17.55
CA ASP A 298 7.83 28.68 -17.26
C ASP A 298 7.19 29.94 -16.66
N ASP A 299 5.86 29.99 -16.59
CA ASP A 299 5.08 31.11 -16.06
C ASP A 299 4.21 30.65 -14.89
N ARG A 300 4.63 31.01 -13.68
CA ARG A 300 3.95 30.65 -12.42
C ARG A 300 2.49 31.10 -12.38
N GLU A 301 2.20 32.33 -12.85
CA GLU A 301 0.86 32.91 -12.77
C GLU A 301 -0.07 32.26 -13.80
N ALA A 302 0.42 32.04 -15.03
CA ALA A 302 -0.36 31.39 -16.08
C ALA A 302 -0.80 29.96 -15.69
N LEU A 303 0.03 29.21 -14.97
CA LEU A 303 -0.33 27.87 -14.49
C LEU A 303 -1.50 27.87 -13.49
N LEU A 304 -1.72 28.97 -12.76
CA LEU A 304 -2.87 29.11 -11.85
C LEU A 304 -4.17 29.37 -12.61
N GLU A 305 -4.09 29.86 -13.84
CA GLU A 305 -5.24 30.06 -14.73
C GLU A 305 -5.62 28.77 -15.48
N GLU A 306 -4.71 27.79 -15.57
CA GLU A 306 -4.96 26.48 -16.18
C GLU A 306 -5.81 25.61 -15.27
N VAL A 307 -7.03 25.31 -15.74
CA VAL A 307 -8.05 24.51 -15.04
C VAL A 307 -8.71 23.47 -15.95
N THR A 308 -8.20 23.30 -17.17
CA THR A 308 -8.78 22.42 -18.20
C THR A 308 -7.94 21.18 -18.45
N ASN A 309 -6.62 21.32 -18.47
CA ASN A 309 -5.67 20.22 -18.55
C ASN A 309 -4.94 20.08 -17.21
N TRP A 310 -5.08 18.92 -16.59
CA TRP A 310 -4.61 18.57 -15.26
C TRP A 310 -4.09 17.13 -15.26
N PRO A 311 -2.93 16.89 -15.89
CA PRO A 311 -2.33 15.57 -15.95
C PRO A 311 -2.26 14.91 -14.58
N THR A 312 -2.79 13.70 -14.49
CA THR A 312 -2.94 12.95 -13.23
C THR A 312 -1.99 11.77 -13.17
N TYR A 313 -1.43 11.57 -11.98
CA TYR A 313 -0.47 10.52 -11.71
C TYR A 313 -0.83 9.73 -10.46
N TYR A 314 -0.62 8.41 -10.55
CA TYR A 314 -0.76 7.43 -9.48
C TYR A 314 0.59 6.71 -9.26
N PRO A 315 0.81 6.03 -8.12
CA PRO A 315 2.00 5.22 -7.89
C PRO A 315 2.22 4.20 -9.01
N SER A 316 3.47 4.03 -9.42
CA SER A 316 3.87 3.25 -10.60
C SER A 316 3.71 1.73 -10.45
N ASP A 317 3.49 1.27 -9.23
CA ASP A 317 3.24 -0.13 -8.85
C ASP A 317 1.77 -0.54 -8.94
N LEU A 318 0.84 0.42 -8.98
CA LEU A 318 -0.58 0.13 -9.23
C LEU A 318 -0.82 -0.34 -10.65
N ASP A 319 -1.69 -1.32 -10.82
CA ASP A 319 -2.16 -1.73 -12.14
C ASP A 319 -3.47 -1.02 -12.55
N ALA A 320 -4.03 -1.41 -13.70
CA ALA A 320 -5.26 -0.82 -14.20
C ALA A 320 -6.45 -1.06 -13.25
N GLU A 321 -6.55 -2.25 -12.66
CA GLU A 321 -7.66 -2.62 -11.77
C GLU A 321 -7.57 -1.83 -10.46
N ASP A 322 -6.36 -1.62 -9.93
CA ASP A 322 -6.12 -0.79 -8.75
C ASP A 322 -6.46 0.67 -8.97
N ILE A 323 -6.02 1.25 -10.10
CA ILE A 323 -6.35 2.64 -10.45
C ILE A 323 -7.87 2.82 -10.60
N VAL A 324 -8.55 1.86 -11.23
CA VAL A 324 -10.00 1.93 -11.42
C VAL A 324 -10.72 1.79 -10.08
N ARG A 325 -10.32 0.84 -9.23
CA ARG A 325 -10.90 0.66 -7.89
C ARG A 325 -10.81 1.96 -7.08
N ASP A 326 -9.65 2.61 -7.10
CA ASP A 326 -9.50 3.90 -6.43
C ASP A 326 -10.42 4.97 -7.03
N GLN A 327 -10.43 5.13 -8.36
CA GLN A 327 -11.28 6.13 -9.01
C GLN A 327 -12.80 5.89 -8.86
N LEU A 328 -13.23 4.66 -8.59
CA LEU A 328 -14.63 4.34 -8.29
C LEU A 328 -15.04 4.77 -6.87
N ALA A 329 -14.08 4.90 -5.95
CA ALA A 329 -14.32 5.45 -4.62
C ALA A 329 -14.45 7.00 -4.61
N HIS A 330 -14.27 7.64 -5.78
CA HIS A 330 -14.15 9.08 -5.99
C HIS A 330 -15.28 9.71 -6.79
#